data_AF-A0A350NXL8-F1
#
_entry.id   AF-A0A350NXL8-F1
#
_cell.length_a   1.000
_cell.length_b   1.000
_cell.length_c   1.000
_cell.angle_alpha   90.00
_cell.angle_beta   90.00
_cell.angle_gamma   90.00
#
_symmetry.space_group_name_H-M   'P 1'
#
loop_
_entity.id
_entity.type
_entity.pdbx_description
1 polymer ?
#
loop_
_entity_poly.entity_id
_entity_poly.type
_entity_poly.pdbx_seq_one_letter_code
_entity_poly.pdbx_strand_id
1 'polypeptide(L)'
;MKNTLWKALGILLLAYVFAITFLVPLGPGLLEFQNVDRVISSATENRSVPEYQLIGYGTHWDEEPDALQVFVKSKSQLAALEVIRVDDATHATIGLTLPYSLPAKSWNVLINHPVDGTLLLENGLFLSDRFIDAQATWPAPSFVEHPGNLGFHFPYQPRIIETIRNLMLHVPLWFTMFLLMGIGFVSSIKLLSNPRNELDDQRAEASVQVGLWFGVLGLLTGSLWARFTWGAWWVDDPQLNGALVTVLVYSGYMVLRQAVEDERLRSRLSAVYNLFAFVILVILLMVLPRFSESLHPGKGGNPGFNTYDLNSALRAVFYPAIVGWMLLGIWMYLVTLRMKRVNRQIELLP
;
A
#
# COMPACT_ATOMS: atom_id res chain seq x y z
N MET A 1 4.64 34.73 -21.72
CA MET A 1 5.14 33.87 -20.60
C MET A 1 4.83 32.42 -20.94
N LYS A 2 5.85 31.55 -21.10
CA LYS A 2 5.61 30.13 -21.36
C LYS A 2 4.86 29.54 -20.17
N ASN A 3 3.77 28.81 -20.40
CA ASN A 3 2.89 28.26 -19.36
C ASN A 3 3.67 27.34 -18.40
N THR A 4 4.12 27.88 -17.26
CA THR A 4 4.84 27.18 -16.18
C THR A 4 3.92 26.78 -15.03
N LEU A 5 2.64 27.16 -15.07
CA LEU A 5 1.68 26.95 -13.97
C LEU A 5 1.54 25.47 -13.60
N TRP A 6 1.48 24.59 -14.60
CA TRP A 6 1.37 23.14 -14.37
C TRP A 6 2.62 22.54 -13.71
N LYS A 7 3.81 23.13 -13.91
CA LYS A 7 5.04 22.68 -13.24
C LYS A 7 5.03 23.07 -11.77
N ALA A 8 4.64 24.32 -11.50
CA ALA A 8 4.46 24.81 -10.13
C ALA A 8 3.40 23.97 -9.40
N LEU A 9 2.28 23.65 -10.05
CA LEU A 9 1.25 22.76 -9.53
C LEU A 9 1.82 21.38 -9.19
N GLY A 10 2.62 20.77 -10.08
CA GLY A 10 3.26 19.47 -9.82
C GLY A 10 4.13 19.49 -8.56
N ILE A 11 4.95 20.54 -8.39
CA ILE A 11 5.80 20.71 -7.20
C ILE A 11 4.94 20.91 -5.94
N LEU A 12 3.91 21.75 -6.01
CA LEU A 12 3.01 22.01 -4.87
C LEU A 12 2.25 20.75 -4.44
N LEU A 13 1.77 19.94 -5.39
CA LEU A 13 1.12 18.67 -5.09
C LEU A 13 2.07 17.69 -4.42
N LEU A 14 3.31 17.58 -4.91
CA LEU A 14 4.31 16.73 -4.26
C LEU A 14 4.67 17.25 -2.87
N ALA A 15 4.87 18.55 -2.69
CA ALA A 15 5.13 19.13 -1.36
C ALA A 15 3.98 18.85 -0.38
N TYR A 16 2.73 18.98 -0.83
CA TYR A 16 1.54 18.58 -0.07
C TYR A 16 1.59 17.09 0.30
N VAL A 17 1.86 16.21 -0.68
CA VAL A 17 1.93 14.76 -0.45
C VAL A 17 3.00 14.43 0.59
N PHE A 18 4.22 14.93 0.44
CA PHE A 18 5.30 14.71 1.40
C PHE A 18 4.91 15.22 2.80
N ALA A 19 4.36 16.43 2.91
CA ALA A 19 3.93 16.98 4.19
C ALA A 19 2.87 16.09 4.86
N ILE A 20 1.79 15.76 4.15
CA ILE A 20 0.70 14.97 4.73
C ILE A 20 1.12 13.53 5.02
N THR A 21 1.92 12.91 4.15
CA THR A 21 2.43 11.55 4.33
C THR A 21 3.24 11.40 5.61
N PHE A 22 3.96 12.44 6.07
CA PHE A 22 4.81 12.34 7.27
C PHE A 22 4.25 13.07 8.50
N LEU A 23 3.32 14.02 8.35
CA LEU A 23 2.76 14.78 9.46
C LEU A 23 1.43 14.23 9.99
N VAL A 24 0.66 13.51 9.16
CA VAL A 24 -0.63 12.97 9.59
C VAL A 24 -0.42 11.67 10.37
N PRO A 25 -0.97 11.52 11.59
CA PRO A 25 -0.79 10.31 12.37
C PRO A 25 -1.56 9.14 11.76
N LEU A 26 -1.16 7.92 12.15
CA LEU A 26 -1.99 6.74 11.94
C LEU A 26 -3.11 6.74 13.00
N GLY A 27 -4.28 6.22 12.65
CA GLY A 27 -5.38 6.04 13.58
C GLY A 27 -5.10 4.94 14.61
N PRO A 28 -5.97 4.81 15.62
CA PRO A 28 -5.82 3.80 16.64
C PRO A 28 -6.03 2.40 16.08
N GLY A 29 -5.40 1.44 16.74
CA GLY A 29 -5.47 0.03 16.38
C GLY A 29 -5.29 -0.89 17.57
N LEU A 30 -5.47 -2.19 17.33
CA LEU A 30 -5.11 -3.24 18.26
C LEU A 30 -3.88 -3.99 17.74
N LEU A 31 -2.92 -4.23 18.64
CA LEU A 31 -1.71 -5.01 18.34
C LEU A 31 -1.91 -6.45 18.78
N GLU A 32 -2.19 -6.65 20.06
CA GLU A 32 -2.17 -7.96 20.68
C GLU A 32 -3.21 -8.09 21.79
N PHE A 33 -3.65 -9.31 22.02
CA PHE A 33 -4.47 -9.70 23.17
C PHE A 33 -3.95 -11.02 23.70
N GLN A 34 -3.14 -10.97 24.76
CA GLN A 34 -2.31 -12.09 25.19
C GLN A 34 -2.56 -12.49 26.64
N ASN A 35 -2.46 -13.80 26.91
CA ASN A 35 -2.49 -14.32 28.27
C ASN A 35 -1.16 -14.03 28.96
N VAL A 36 -1.19 -13.56 30.21
CA VAL A 36 0.02 -13.26 31.00
C VAL A 36 0.36 -14.35 32.03
N ASP A 37 -0.26 -15.52 31.91
CA ASP A 37 -0.12 -16.70 32.78
C ASP A 37 -0.35 -16.38 34.27
N ARG A 38 -1.25 -15.44 34.53
CA ARG A 38 -1.68 -15.02 35.86
C ARG A 38 -3.19 -15.12 35.97
N VAL A 39 -3.66 -15.04 37.21
CA VAL A 39 -5.09 -14.96 37.51
C VAL A 39 -5.38 -13.67 38.26
N ILE A 40 -6.54 -13.10 37.99
CA ILE A 40 -7.02 -11.86 38.58
C ILE A 40 -8.43 -12.06 39.11
N SER A 41 -8.78 -11.35 40.19
CA SER A 41 -10.12 -11.43 40.77
C SER A 41 -11.13 -10.72 39.87
N SER A 42 -12.14 -11.46 39.39
CA SER A 42 -13.28 -10.91 38.67
C SER A 42 -14.38 -10.53 39.64
N ALA A 43 -14.82 -9.27 39.61
CA ALA A 43 -15.96 -8.81 40.40
C ALA A 43 -17.27 -9.40 39.87
N THR A 44 -17.37 -9.52 38.54
CA THR A 44 -18.54 -10.05 37.84
C THR A 44 -18.79 -11.54 38.14
N GLU A 45 -17.73 -12.36 38.17
CA GLU A 45 -17.84 -13.81 38.38
C GLU A 45 -17.60 -14.24 39.84
N ASN A 46 -17.19 -13.31 40.71
CA ASN A 46 -16.80 -13.56 42.11
C ASN A 46 -15.80 -14.72 42.26
N ARG A 47 -14.86 -14.83 41.32
CA ARG A 47 -13.80 -15.86 41.27
C ARG A 47 -12.55 -15.33 40.57
N SER A 48 -11.43 -16.04 40.72
CA SER A 48 -10.23 -15.75 39.94
C SER A 48 -10.39 -16.23 38.51
N VAL A 49 -10.10 -15.36 37.54
CA VAL A 49 -10.13 -15.63 36.11
C VAL A 49 -8.74 -15.42 35.50
N PRO A 50 -8.41 -16.06 34.37
CA PRO A 50 -7.16 -15.79 33.67
C PRO A 50 -7.03 -14.31 33.29
N GLU A 51 -5.86 -13.74 33.55
CA GLU A 51 -5.50 -12.36 33.21
C GLU A 51 -5.00 -12.29 31.77
N TYR A 52 -5.58 -11.38 30.99
CA TYR A 52 -5.14 -11.06 29.64
C TYR A 52 -4.73 -9.60 29.56
N GLN A 53 -3.67 -9.33 28.82
CA GLN A 53 -3.22 -7.99 28.49
C GLN A 53 -3.72 -7.61 27.09
N LEU A 54 -4.45 -6.52 27.01
CA LEU A 54 -4.85 -5.88 25.76
C LEU A 54 -3.85 -4.78 25.43
N ILE A 55 -3.28 -4.84 24.22
CA ILE A 55 -2.27 -3.90 23.73
C ILE A 55 -2.79 -3.20 22.48
N GLY A 56 -2.96 -1.89 22.58
CA GLY A 56 -3.38 -0.98 21.52
C GLY A 56 -2.20 -0.30 20.82
N TYR A 57 -2.49 0.37 19.70
CA TYR A 57 -1.58 1.24 18.97
C TYR A 57 -2.21 2.61 18.82
N GLY A 58 -1.62 3.66 19.39
CA GLY A 58 -2.13 5.03 19.22
C GLY A 58 -3.57 5.23 19.69
N THR A 59 -4.02 4.43 20.67
CA THR A 59 -5.32 4.53 21.33
C THR A 59 -5.30 5.56 22.46
N HIS A 60 -6.46 5.87 23.03
CA HIS A 60 -6.65 6.92 24.04
C HIS A 60 -7.48 6.40 25.23
N TRP A 61 -7.27 5.16 25.65
CA TRP A 61 -8.12 4.50 26.66
C TRP A 61 -8.04 5.16 28.05
N ASP A 62 -7.01 5.94 28.32
CA ASP A 62 -6.82 6.70 29.56
C ASP A 62 -7.67 7.98 29.63
N GLU A 63 -8.22 8.47 28.52
CA GLU A 63 -9.11 9.64 28.50
C GLU A 63 -10.47 9.34 29.13
N GLU A 64 -11.06 8.17 28.83
CA GLU A 64 -12.30 7.68 29.44
C GLU A 64 -12.18 6.20 29.85
N PRO A 65 -11.41 5.88 30.92
CA PRO A 65 -11.07 4.50 31.30
C PRO A 65 -12.29 3.59 31.51
N ASP A 66 -13.32 4.12 32.16
CA ASP A 66 -14.53 3.38 32.50
C ASP A 66 -15.44 3.12 31.27
N ALA A 67 -15.17 3.79 30.15
CA ALA A 67 -15.94 3.66 28.91
C ALA A 67 -15.36 2.59 27.96
N LEU A 68 -14.15 2.05 28.24
CA LEU A 68 -13.57 0.98 27.45
C LEU A 68 -14.40 -0.29 27.59
N GLN A 69 -14.89 -0.81 26.46
CA GLN A 69 -15.60 -2.08 26.40
C GLN A 69 -14.82 -3.05 25.53
N VAL A 70 -14.68 -4.29 25.99
CA VAL A 70 -13.98 -5.35 25.27
C VAL A 70 -14.94 -6.50 25.00
N PHE A 71 -14.97 -6.94 23.74
CA PHE A 71 -15.80 -8.03 23.29
C PHE A 71 -14.97 -9.05 22.53
N VAL A 72 -15.46 -10.29 22.51
CA VAL A 72 -14.92 -11.35 21.67
C VAL A 72 -16.02 -11.93 20.80
N LYS A 73 -15.72 -12.09 19.52
CA LYS A 73 -16.67 -12.59 18.52
C LYS A 73 -16.12 -13.80 17.78
N SER A 74 -16.92 -14.84 17.67
CA SER A 74 -16.67 -15.97 16.78
C SER A 74 -17.95 -16.40 16.09
N LYS A 75 -17.96 -16.35 14.76
CA LYS A 75 -19.15 -16.56 13.93
C LYS A 75 -20.30 -15.63 14.36
N SER A 76 -21.39 -16.18 14.89
CA SER A 76 -22.56 -15.44 15.38
C SER A 76 -22.54 -15.18 16.89
N GLN A 77 -21.59 -15.76 17.63
CA GLN A 77 -21.50 -15.60 19.08
C GLN A 77 -20.64 -14.38 19.44
N LEU A 78 -21.12 -13.63 20.43
CA LEU A 78 -20.47 -12.44 20.97
C LEU A 78 -20.48 -12.57 22.50
N ALA A 79 -19.38 -12.23 23.15
CA ALA A 79 -19.29 -12.15 24.61
C ALA A 79 -18.58 -10.85 25.00
N ALA A 80 -19.02 -10.24 26.09
CA ALA A 80 -18.31 -9.12 26.71
C ALA A 80 -17.29 -9.68 27.70
N LEU A 81 -16.10 -9.10 27.72
CA LEU A 81 -15.06 -9.39 28.71
C LEU A 81 -15.04 -8.27 29.75
N GLU A 82 -14.65 -8.63 30.97
CA GLU A 82 -14.53 -7.67 32.06
C GLU A 82 -13.21 -6.90 31.92
N VAL A 83 -13.31 -5.58 31.77
CA VAL A 83 -12.15 -4.68 31.87
C VAL A 83 -11.86 -4.50 33.36
N ILE A 84 -10.71 -5.02 33.82
CA ILE A 84 -10.34 -4.95 35.24
C ILE A 84 -9.73 -3.58 35.56
N ARG A 85 -8.85 -3.10 34.68
CA ARG A 85 -8.29 -1.74 34.74
C ARG A 85 -7.73 -1.33 33.38
N VAL A 86 -7.73 -0.02 33.14
CA VAL A 86 -6.93 0.60 32.09
C VAL A 86 -5.61 1.04 32.72
N ASP A 87 -4.50 0.56 32.18
CA ASP A 87 -3.15 0.81 32.70
C ASP A 87 -2.59 2.13 32.14
N ASP A 88 -2.80 2.40 30.86
CA ASP A 88 -2.46 3.64 30.15
C ASP A 88 -3.28 3.77 28.85
N ALA A 89 -2.98 4.78 28.02
CA ALA A 89 -3.65 5.04 26.74
C ALA A 89 -3.75 3.82 25.80
N THR A 90 -2.81 2.88 25.92
CA THR A 90 -2.61 1.73 25.03
C THR A 90 -2.63 0.36 25.71
N HIS A 91 -2.70 0.30 27.04
CA HIS A 91 -2.69 -0.96 27.77
C HIS A 91 -3.90 -1.06 28.69
N ALA A 92 -4.56 -2.21 28.64
CA ALA A 92 -5.62 -2.55 29.59
C ALA A 92 -5.51 -4.00 30.02
N THR A 93 -5.88 -4.24 31.29
CA THR A 93 -5.90 -5.57 31.90
C THR A 93 -7.34 -6.11 31.86
N ILE A 94 -7.52 -7.27 31.23
CA ILE A 94 -8.82 -7.88 30.94
C ILE A 94 -8.94 -9.23 31.66
N GLY A 95 -10.09 -9.47 32.29
CA GLY A 95 -10.44 -10.75 32.89
C GLY A 95 -11.16 -11.65 31.87
N LEU A 96 -10.66 -12.87 31.65
CA LEU A 96 -11.31 -13.82 30.74
C LEU A 96 -12.49 -14.53 31.41
N THR A 97 -13.71 -14.03 31.18
CA THR A 97 -14.97 -14.54 31.76
C THR A 97 -15.74 -15.52 30.86
N LEU A 98 -15.09 -16.10 29.85
CA LEU A 98 -15.75 -17.03 28.92
C LEU A 98 -16.14 -18.38 29.55
N PRO A 99 -17.23 -19.01 29.09
CA PRO A 99 -17.62 -20.35 29.52
C PRO A 99 -16.62 -21.42 29.06
N TYR A 100 -16.66 -22.59 29.71
CA TYR A 100 -15.75 -23.70 29.39
C TYR A 100 -16.03 -24.35 28.02
N SER A 101 -17.29 -24.36 27.59
CA SER A 101 -17.72 -24.88 26.29
C SER A 101 -17.82 -23.72 25.28
N LEU A 102 -17.09 -23.81 24.17
CA LEU A 102 -16.99 -22.77 23.16
C LEU A 102 -17.29 -23.27 21.74
N PRO A 103 -17.93 -22.47 20.88
CA PRO A 103 -18.18 -22.81 19.47
C PRO A 103 -16.95 -22.89 18.57
N ALA A 104 -15.83 -22.29 18.99
CA ALA A 104 -14.59 -22.27 18.22
C ALA A 104 -13.37 -21.98 19.12
N LYS A 105 -12.19 -22.36 18.62
CA LYS A 105 -10.90 -22.06 19.27
C LYS A 105 -10.40 -20.64 19.02
N SER A 106 -10.75 -20.05 17.87
CA SER A 106 -10.32 -18.70 17.47
C SER A 106 -11.47 -17.71 17.56
N TRP A 107 -11.16 -16.53 18.11
CA TRP A 107 -12.07 -15.43 18.34
C TRP A 107 -11.42 -14.12 17.90
N ASN A 108 -12.22 -13.26 17.27
CA ASN A 108 -11.86 -11.87 17.04
C ASN A 108 -12.05 -11.09 18.34
N VAL A 109 -11.18 -10.13 18.60
CA VAL A 109 -11.32 -9.19 19.72
C VAL A 109 -11.83 -7.88 19.13
N LEU A 110 -12.91 -7.35 19.71
CA LEU A 110 -13.44 -6.04 19.38
C LEU A 110 -13.36 -5.17 20.60
N ILE A 111 -13.09 -3.89 20.40
CA ILE A 111 -13.22 -2.90 21.46
C ILE A 111 -14.12 -1.77 21.02
N ASN A 112 -14.76 -1.12 21.99
CA ASN A 112 -15.43 0.16 21.82
C ASN A 112 -14.86 1.15 22.83
N HIS A 113 -14.54 2.34 22.35
CA HIS A 113 -14.15 3.48 23.18
C HIS A 113 -14.68 4.78 22.56
N PRO A 114 -15.17 5.76 23.32
CA PRO A 114 -15.76 6.99 22.76
C PRO A 114 -14.81 7.79 21.86
N VAL A 115 -13.51 7.80 22.19
CA VAL A 115 -12.49 8.51 21.42
C VAL A 115 -12.02 7.68 20.22
N ASP A 116 -11.66 6.41 20.44
CA ASP A 116 -11.05 5.57 19.40
C ASP A 116 -12.06 4.91 18.46
N GLY A 117 -13.34 4.85 18.88
CA GLY A 117 -14.40 4.14 18.19
C GLY A 117 -14.31 2.63 18.36
N THR A 118 -14.90 1.92 17.41
CA THR A 118 -14.83 0.46 17.35
C THR A 118 -13.56 -0.01 16.65
N LEU A 119 -12.71 -0.78 17.34
CA LEU A 119 -11.52 -1.41 16.75
C LEU A 119 -11.64 -2.93 16.71
N LEU A 120 -10.94 -3.56 15.78
CA LEU A 120 -10.98 -5.00 15.53
C LEU A 120 -9.56 -5.58 15.47
N LEU A 121 -9.35 -6.65 16.23
CA LEU A 121 -8.21 -7.55 16.11
C LEU A 121 -8.71 -8.92 15.63
N GLU A 122 -8.42 -9.24 14.37
CA GLU A 122 -8.79 -10.53 13.79
C GLU A 122 -7.99 -11.67 14.43
N ASN A 123 -8.69 -12.74 14.82
CA ASN A 123 -8.10 -13.91 15.50
C ASN A 123 -7.23 -13.54 16.72
N GLY A 124 -7.58 -12.47 17.43
CA GLY A 124 -6.81 -11.97 18.57
C GLY A 124 -6.84 -12.87 19.81
N LEU A 125 -7.78 -13.82 19.91
CA LEU A 125 -7.88 -14.75 21.03
C LEU A 125 -7.92 -16.20 20.53
N PHE A 126 -6.98 -17.01 21.03
CA PHE A 126 -6.93 -18.45 20.77
C PHE A 126 -6.98 -19.25 22.08
N LEU A 127 -7.95 -20.16 22.19
CA LEU A 127 -8.19 -20.98 23.39
C LEU A 127 -8.10 -22.46 23.03
N SER A 128 -6.98 -23.10 23.39
CA SER A 128 -6.69 -24.51 23.07
C SER A 128 -7.14 -25.50 24.13
N ASP A 129 -7.31 -25.04 25.37
CA ASP A 129 -7.59 -25.80 26.59
C ASP A 129 -9.09 -25.93 26.90
N ARG A 130 -9.96 -25.44 26.01
CA ARG A 130 -11.42 -25.42 26.17
C ARG A 130 -12.11 -26.52 25.37
N PHE A 131 -13.28 -26.94 25.84
CA PHE A 131 -14.12 -27.90 25.11
C PHE A 131 -14.81 -27.20 23.93
N ILE A 132 -14.73 -27.79 22.74
CA ILE A 132 -15.32 -27.21 21.53
C ILE A 132 -16.65 -27.90 21.22
N ASP A 133 -17.73 -27.15 21.37
CA ASP A 133 -19.08 -27.53 20.98
C ASP A 133 -19.63 -26.51 19.99
N ALA A 134 -19.74 -26.91 18.73
CA ALA A 134 -20.21 -26.04 17.65
C ALA A 134 -21.65 -25.53 17.85
N GLN A 135 -22.42 -26.15 18.75
CA GLN A 135 -23.80 -25.75 19.09
C GLN A 135 -23.88 -24.87 20.35
N ALA A 136 -22.77 -24.63 21.04
CA ALA A 136 -22.74 -23.76 22.22
C ALA A 136 -23.16 -22.34 21.84
N THR A 137 -24.22 -21.85 22.48
CA THR A 137 -24.75 -20.49 22.32
C THR A 137 -25.16 -19.91 23.66
N TRP A 138 -25.05 -18.59 23.79
CA TRP A 138 -25.46 -17.84 24.98
C TRP A 138 -26.03 -16.47 24.58
N PRO A 139 -26.72 -15.76 25.50
CA PRO A 139 -27.22 -14.43 25.23
C PRO A 139 -26.07 -13.49 24.83
N ALA A 140 -26.17 -12.90 23.63
CA ALA A 140 -25.20 -11.92 23.19
C ALA A 140 -25.42 -10.58 23.92
N PRO A 141 -24.36 -9.89 24.35
CA PRO A 141 -24.49 -8.54 24.87
C PRO A 141 -24.95 -7.59 23.76
N SER A 142 -25.54 -6.46 24.15
CA SER A 142 -25.77 -5.36 23.20
C SER A 142 -24.44 -4.79 22.75
N PHE A 143 -24.22 -4.75 21.43
CA PHE A 143 -23.05 -4.14 20.82
C PHE A 143 -23.51 -3.19 19.73
N VAL A 144 -23.06 -1.95 19.83
CA VAL A 144 -23.29 -0.91 18.82
C VAL A 144 -21.92 -0.43 18.39
N GLU A 145 -21.68 -0.41 17.08
CA GLU A 145 -20.45 0.16 16.54
C GLU A 145 -20.52 1.68 16.59
N HIS A 146 -19.42 2.31 16.98
CA HIS A 146 -19.34 3.76 17.08
C HIS A 146 -18.14 4.28 16.29
N PRO A 147 -18.30 5.36 15.51
CA PRO A 147 -17.17 6.03 14.91
C PRO A 147 -16.33 6.70 16.00
N GLY A 148 -15.01 6.63 15.88
CA GLY A 148 -14.11 7.36 16.78
C GLY A 148 -14.22 8.86 16.58
N ASN A 149 -14.01 9.61 17.66
CA ASN A 149 -13.93 11.07 17.66
C ASN A 149 -12.49 11.54 17.46
N LEU A 150 -11.95 11.30 16.26
CA LEU A 150 -10.54 11.59 15.94
C LEU A 150 -10.42 12.65 14.85
N GLY A 151 -9.30 13.38 14.88
CA GLY A 151 -8.88 14.25 13.78
C GLY A 151 -8.55 13.47 12.51
N PHE A 152 -8.11 14.17 11.46
CA PHE A 152 -7.68 13.52 10.22
C PHE A 152 -6.48 12.60 10.46
N HIS A 153 -6.62 11.31 10.13
CA HIS A 153 -5.61 10.27 10.34
C HIS A 153 -5.63 9.25 9.21
N PHE A 154 -4.53 8.53 9.02
CA PHE A 154 -4.51 7.37 8.12
C PHE A 154 -5.07 6.13 8.82
N PRO A 155 -5.74 5.22 8.10
CA PRO A 155 -6.30 4.02 8.72
C PRO A 155 -5.19 3.10 9.25
N TYR A 156 -5.38 2.58 10.46
CA TYR A 156 -4.54 1.52 10.98
C TYR A 156 -4.77 0.21 10.22
N GLN A 157 -3.70 -0.47 9.86
CA GLN A 157 -3.73 -1.76 9.18
C GLN A 157 -2.71 -2.70 9.86
N PRO A 158 -3.15 -3.75 10.58
CA PRO A 158 -2.28 -4.54 11.46
C PRO A 158 -1.03 -5.12 10.76
N ARG A 159 -1.11 -5.41 9.46
CA ARG A 159 -0.02 -6.03 8.69
C ARG A 159 1.03 -5.05 8.18
N ILE A 160 0.69 -3.76 8.07
CA ILE A 160 1.54 -2.76 7.41
C ILE A 160 1.79 -1.52 8.26
N ILE A 161 0.96 -1.23 9.27
CA ILE A 161 1.09 -0.15 10.25
C ILE A 161 1.62 1.14 9.59
N GLU A 162 2.81 1.61 9.95
CA GLU A 162 3.42 2.84 9.43
C GLU A 162 3.90 2.73 7.96
N THR A 163 4.17 1.52 7.48
CA THR A 163 4.62 1.30 6.09
C THR A 163 3.53 1.61 5.05
N ILE A 164 2.26 1.71 5.47
CA ILE A 164 1.15 2.13 4.59
C ILE A 164 1.42 3.49 3.92
N ARG A 165 2.20 4.37 4.58
CA ARG A 165 2.60 5.68 4.06
C ARG A 165 3.37 5.59 2.75
N ASN A 166 4.16 4.52 2.58
CA ASN A 166 4.94 4.31 1.37
C ASN A 166 4.05 4.09 0.14
N LEU A 167 2.78 3.71 0.31
CA LEU A 167 1.82 3.63 -0.80
C LEU A 167 1.74 4.96 -1.59
N MET A 168 1.78 6.10 -0.89
CA MET A 168 1.68 7.44 -1.50
C MET A 168 2.90 7.81 -2.35
N LEU A 169 4.00 7.09 -2.17
CA LEU A 169 5.28 7.39 -2.82
C LEU A 169 5.59 6.31 -3.87
N HIS A 170 5.54 5.04 -3.50
CA HIS A 170 5.88 3.91 -4.35
C HIS A 170 4.94 3.74 -5.55
N VAL A 171 3.63 3.66 -5.31
CA VAL A 171 2.67 3.30 -6.37
C VAL A 171 2.54 4.38 -7.44
N PRO A 172 2.52 5.69 -7.13
CA PRO A 172 2.56 6.75 -8.13
C PRO A 172 3.77 6.72 -9.07
N LEU A 173 4.93 6.19 -8.64
CA LEU A 173 6.09 6.01 -9.51
C LEU A 173 5.78 5.02 -10.65
N TRP A 174 5.11 3.91 -10.35
CA TRP A 174 4.66 2.96 -11.36
C TRP A 174 3.63 3.55 -12.31
N PHE A 175 2.65 4.30 -11.80
CA PHE A 175 1.70 5.03 -12.67
C PHE A 175 2.41 5.98 -13.63
N THR A 176 3.43 6.70 -13.14
CA THR A 176 4.24 7.60 -13.97
C THR A 176 5.06 6.83 -15.00
N MET A 177 5.65 5.70 -14.63
CA MET A 177 6.33 4.81 -15.57
C MET A 177 5.36 4.33 -16.67
N PHE A 178 4.17 3.83 -16.32
CA PHE A 178 3.16 3.39 -17.28
C PHE A 178 2.78 4.51 -18.27
N LEU A 179 2.56 5.73 -17.77
CA LEU A 179 2.27 6.89 -18.61
C LEU A 179 3.41 7.14 -19.61
N LEU A 180 4.65 7.18 -19.14
CA LEU A 180 5.83 7.43 -19.97
C LEU A 180 6.06 6.29 -20.98
N MET A 181 5.93 5.04 -20.57
CA MET A 181 6.05 3.91 -21.49
C MET A 181 4.91 3.93 -22.53
N GLY A 182 3.71 4.35 -22.16
CA GLY A 182 2.59 4.57 -23.08
C GLY A 182 2.86 5.65 -24.12
N ILE A 183 3.46 6.78 -23.72
CA ILE A 183 3.93 7.82 -24.66
C ILE A 183 4.96 7.23 -25.64
N GLY A 184 5.89 6.41 -25.13
CA GLY A 184 6.91 5.74 -25.93
C GLY A 184 6.29 4.77 -26.94
N PHE A 185 5.34 3.95 -26.49
CA PHE A 185 4.59 3.01 -27.31
C PHE A 185 3.86 3.72 -28.46
N VAL A 186 3.07 4.75 -28.16
CA VAL A 186 2.35 5.54 -29.19
C VAL A 186 3.31 6.22 -30.16
N SER A 187 4.42 6.76 -29.69
CA SER A 187 5.44 7.38 -30.55
C SER A 187 6.09 6.34 -31.46
N SER A 188 6.31 5.12 -30.96
CA SER A 188 6.87 4.02 -31.75
C SER A 188 5.92 3.56 -32.85
N ILE A 189 4.60 3.50 -32.58
CA ILE A 189 3.59 3.24 -33.62
C ILE A 189 3.65 4.30 -34.71
N LYS A 190 3.63 5.59 -34.34
CA LYS A 190 3.67 6.71 -35.30
C LYS A 190 4.93 6.69 -36.15
N LEU A 191 6.08 6.39 -35.55
CA LEU A 191 7.35 6.22 -36.25
C LEU A 191 7.29 5.07 -37.27
N LEU A 192 6.71 3.92 -36.91
CA LEU A 192 6.57 2.81 -37.85
C LEU A 192 5.58 3.11 -38.99
N SER A 193 4.54 3.91 -38.73
CA SER A 193 3.61 4.40 -39.76
C SER A 193 4.24 5.46 -40.67
N ASN A 194 5.18 6.26 -40.16
CA ASN A 194 5.93 7.25 -40.93
C ASN A 194 7.43 7.24 -40.56
N PRO A 195 8.23 6.34 -41.15
CA PRO A 195 9.63 6.14 -40.78
C PRO A 195 10.56 7.33 -41.04
N ARG A 196 10.08 8.38 -41.70
CA ARG A 196 10.85 9.61 -41.94
C ARG A 196 10.74 10.61 -40.79
N ASN A 197 9.85 10.38 -39.82
CA ASN A 197 9.63 11.31 -38.72
C ASN A 197 10.59 11.07 -37.55
N GLU A 198 11.80 11.64 -37.62
CA GLU A 198 12.82 11.56 -36.56
C GLU A 198 12.32 12.07 -35.19
N LEU A 199 11.31 12.94 -35.18
CA LEU A 199 10.75 13.45 -33.93
C LEU A 199 10.06 12.35 -33.12
N ASP A 200 9.40 11.40 -33.77
CA ASP A 200 8.70 10.32 -33.07
C ASP A 200 9.69 9.29 -32.49
N ASP A 201 10.86 9.12 -33.13
CA ASP A 201 11.97 8.35 -32.55
C ASP A 201 12.53 9.01 -31.28
N GLN A 202 12.81 10.31 -31.34
CA GLN A 202 13.30 11.08 -30.19
C GLN A 202 12.30 11.11 -29.04
N ARG A 203 10.99 11.18 -29.34
CA ARG A 203 9.91 11.07 -28.35
C ARG A 203 9.90 9.71 -27.69
N ALA A 204 9.98 8.63 -28.47
CA ALA A 204 10.00 7.27 -27.92
C ALA A 204 11.20 7.08 -26.99
N GLU A 205 12.39 7.45 -27.44
CA GLU A 205 13.63 7.31 -26.67
C GLU A 205 13.61 8.14 -25.39
N ALA A 206 13.24 9.42 -25.47
CA ALA A 206 13.17 10.28 -24.29
C ALA A 206 12.17 9.75 -23.26
N SER A 207 11.03 9.20 -23.72
CA SER A 207 10.01 8.67 -22.83
C SER A 207 10.47 7.40 -22.12
N VAL A 208 11.11 6.47 -22.85
CA VAL A 208 11.67 5.25 -22.25
C VAL A 208 12.78 5.61 -21.26
N GLN A 209 13.68 6.53 -21.62
CA GLN A 209 14.78 6.94 -20.76
C GLN A 209 14.29 7.52 -19.42
N VAL A 210 13.28 8.38 -19.43
CA VAL A 210 12.70 8.91 -18.20
C VAL A 210 11.87 7.86 -17.46
N GLY A 211 11.05 7.09 -18.18
CA GLY A 211 10.22 6.03 -17.58
C GLY A 211 11.04 4.98 -16.85
N LEU A 212 12.23 4.64 -17.35
CA LEU A 212 13.13 3.68 -16.72
C LEU A 212 13.59 4.14 -15.33
N TRP A 213 13.85 5.44 -15.15
CA TRP A 213 14.17 6.00 -13.82
C TRP A 213 13.02 5.81 -12.83
N PHE A 214 11.78 6.01 -13.26
CA PHE A 214 10.60 5.76 -12.42
C PHE A 214 10.46 4.28 -12.08
N GLY A 215 10.77 3.37 -13.01
CA GLY A 215 10.82 1.93 -12.76
C GLY A 215 11.88 1.55 -11.73
N VAL A 216 13.10 2.10 -11.84
CA VAL A 216 14.20 1.87 -10.87
C VAL A 216 13.82 2.39 -9.49
N LEU A 217 13.29 3.62 -9.39
CA LEU A 217 12.80 4.17 -8.13
C LEU A 217 11.64 3.34 -7.56
N GLY A 218 10.76 2.82 -8.42
CA GLY A 218 9.70 1.88 -8.05
C GLY A 218 10.28 0.61 -7.42
N LEU A 219 11.30 -0.01 -8.03
CA LEU A 219 11.97 -1.18 -7.47
C LEU A 219 12.63 -0.90 -6.11
N LEU A 220 13.34 0.22 -5.98
CA LEU A 220 14.01 0.59 -4.73
C LEU A 220 13.00 0.81 -3.60
N THR A 221 11.96 1.60 -3.85
CA THR A 221 10.91 1.88 -2.86
C THR A 221 10.06 0.65 -2.54
N GLY A 222 9.88 -0.27 -3.50
CA GLY A 222 9.20 -1.54 -3.30
C GLY A 222 10.02 -2.53 -2.47
N SER A 223 11.32 -2.63 -2.73
CA SER A 223 12.26 -3.45 -1.96
C SER A 223 12.37 -2.96 -0.51
N LEU A 224 12.40 -1.64 -0.29
CA LEU A 224 12.33 -1.05 1.04
C LEU A 224 11.02 -1.44 1.74
N TRP A 225 9.89 -1.38 1.04
CA TRP A 225 8.60 -1.80 1.59
C TRP A 225 8.60 -3.28 1.99
N ALA A 226 9.10 -4.16 1.13
CA ALA A 226 9.21 -5.59 1.40
C ALA A 226 10.03 -5.86 2.67
N ARG A 227 11.13 -5.12 2.89
CA ARG A 227 11.97 -5.28 4.09
C ARG A 227 11.20 -5.02 5.37
N PHE A 228 10.36 -3.99 5.42
CA PHE A 228 9.60 -3.62 6.62
C PHE A 228 8.28 -4.38 6.78
N THR A 229 7.70 -4.91 5.71
CA THR A 229 6.46 -5.68 5.78
C THR A 229 6.70 -7.19 5.94
N TRP A 230 7.72 -7.73 5.27
CA TRP A 230 7.97 -9.18 5.19
C TRP A 230 9.32 -9.60 5.76
N GLY A 231 10.11 -8.65 6.28
CA GLY A 231 11.44 -8.93 6.84
C GLY A 231 12.53 -9.22 5.80
N ALA A 232 12.24 -9.16 4.50
CA ALA A 232 13.19 -9.44 3.43
C ALA A 232 13.16 -8.35 2.35
N TRP A 233 14.32 -8.01 1.78
CA TRP A 233 14.42 -7.00 0.70
C TRP A 233 13.73 -7.44 -0.60
N TRP A 234 13.56 -8.74 -0.78
CA TRP A 234 12.89 -9.34 -1.91
C TRP A 234 12.30 -10.68 -1.49
N VAL A 235 11.12 -11.00 -2.00
CA VAL A 235 10.46 -12.29 -1.81
C VAL A 235 10.09 -12.85 -3.18
N ASP A 236 9.88 -14.16 -3.25
CA ASP A 236 9.44 -14.79 -4.50
C ASP A 236 7.95 -14.48 -4.76
N ASP A 237 7.70 -13.27 -5.24
CA ASP A 237 6.37 -12.77 -5.59
C ASP A 237 6.31 -12.43 -7.10
N PRO A 238 5.28 -12.90 -7.82
CA PRO A 238 5.14 -12.68 -9.26
C PRO A 238 5.12 -11.20 -9.68
N GLN A 239 4.58 -10.30 -8.84
CA GLN A 239 4.52 -8.88 -9.15
C GLN A 239 5.88 -8.20 -8.96
N LEU A 240 6.62 -8.57 -7.91
CA LEU A 240 8.00 -8.12 -7.70
C LEU A 240 8.90 -8.58 -8.84
N ASN A 241 8.90 -9.89 -9.13
CA ASN A 241 9.71 -10.47 -10.20
C ASN A 241 9.32 -9.87 -11.57
N GLY A 242 8.02 -9.69 -11.84
CA GLY A 242 7.53 -9.04 -13.05
C GLY A 242 7.98 -7.59 -13.20
N ALA A 243 8.03 -6.83 -12.10
CA ALA A 243 8.57 -5.47 -12.07
C ALA A 243 10.07 -5.43 -12.39
N LEU A 244 10.87 -6.33 -11.81
CA LEU A 244 12.30 -6.43 -12.09
C LEU A 244 12.55 -6.76 -13.57
N VAL A 245 11.88 -7.79 -14.09
CA VAL A 245 12.00 -8.20 -15.50
C VAL A 245 11.57 -7.06 -16.43
N THR A 246 10.52 -6.31 -16.09
CA THR A 246 10.10 -5.14 -16.87
C THR A 246 11.21 -4.10 -16.98
N VAL A 247 11.86 -3.74 -15.87
CA VAL A 247 12.99 -2.78 -15.86
C VAL A 247 14.18 -3.31 -16.67
N LEU A 248 14.47 -4.61 -16.60
CA LEU A 248 15.53 -5.25 -17.40
C LEU A 248 15.21 -5.23 -18.90
N VAL A 249 13.97 -5.51 -19.30
CA VAL A 249 13.51 -5.42 -20.70
C VAL A 249 13.69 -3.99 -21.23
N TYR A 250 13.26 -2.98 -20.49
CA TYR A 250 13.47 -1.59 -20.92
C TYR A 250 14.95 -1.14 -20.85
N SER A 251 15.77 -1.76 -20.01
CA SER A 251 17.22 -1.56 -20.06
C SER A 251 17.80 -2.15 -21.36
N GLY A 252 17.30 -3.30 -21.80
CA GLY A 252 17.62 -3.91 -23.10
C GLY A 252 17.31 -3.00 -24.28
N TYR A 253 16.21 -2.24 -24.24
CA TYR A 253 15.91 -1.20 -25.24
C TYR A 253 17.04 -0.16 -25.34
N MET A 254 17.57 0.31 -24.20
CA MET A 254 18.65 1.29 -24.19
C MET A 254 19.97 0.71 -24.71
N VAL A 255 20.26 -0.55 -24.41
CA VAL A 255 21.43 -1.27 -24.92
C VAL A 255 21.33 -1.46 -26.44
N LEU A 256 20.16 -1.89 -26.94
CA LEU A 256 19.90 -2.03 -28.38
C LEU A 256 20.17 -0.72 -29.12
N ARG A 257 19.71 0.42 -28.58
CA ARG A 257 19.94 1.73 -29.20
C ARG A 257 21.42 2.12 -29.27
N GLN A 258 22.21 1.74 -28.29
CA GLN A 258 23.64 2.03 -28.28
C GLN A 258 24.44 1.09 -29.18
N ALA A 259 23.96 -0.14 -29.40
CA ALA A 259 24.65 -1.14 -30.20
C ALA A 259 24.47 -0.97 -31.72
N VAL A 260 23.47 -0.21 -32.17
CA VAL A 260 23.18 -0.05 -33.60
C VAL A 260 23.68 1.31 -34.10
N GLU A 261 24.66 1.30 -34.99
CA GLU A 261 25.29 2.49 -35.56
C GLU A 261 24.41 3.19 -36.61
N ASP A 262 23.81 2.41 -37.54
CA ASP A 262 22.92 2.98 -38.56
C ASP A 262 21.67 3.57 -37.90
N GLU A 263 21.51 4.89 -38.03
CA GLU A 263 20.46 5.63 -37.35
C GLU A 263 19.04 5.22 -37.76
N ARG A 264 18.82 4.91 -39.04
CA ARG A 264 17.51 4.50 -39.55
C ARG A 264 17.17 3.09 -39.08
N LEU A 265 18.15 2.20 -39.10
CA LEU A 265 18.01 0.84 -38.58
C LEU A 265 17.75 0.86 -37.07
N ARG A 266 18.55 1.63 -36.31
CA ARG A 266 18.40 1.84 -34.87
C ARG A 266 16.99 2.30 -34.54
N SER A 267 16.52 3.34 -35.23
CA SER A 267 15.19 3.90 -35.02
C SER A 267 14.09 2.85 -35.21
N ARG A 268 14.13 2.11 -36.33
CA ARG A 268 13.11 1.08 -36.63
C ARG A 268 13.17 -0.10 -35.67
N LEU A 269 14.36 -0.64 -35.37
CA LEU A 269 14.52 -1.76 -34.44
C LEU A 269 14.05 -1.40 -33.04
N SER A 270 14.40 -0.19 -32.58
CA SER A 270 13.97 0.32 -31.28
C SER A 270 12.46 0.47 -31.21
N ALA A 271 11.84 1.01 -32.26
CA ALA A 271 10.38 1.17 -32.30
C ALA A 271 9.67 -0.18 -32.13
N VAL A 272 10.11 -1.19 -32.89
CA VAL A 272 9.56 -2.55 -32.80
C VAL A 272 9.79 -3.14 -31.41
N TYR A 273 11.02 -3.03 -30.88
CA TYR A 273 11.34 -3.51 -29.52
C TYR A 273 10.43 -2.89 -28.47
N ASN A 274 10.19 -1.58 -28.56
CA ASN A 274 9.36 -0.85 -27.60
C ASN A 274 7.90 -1.31 -27.62
N LEU A 275 7.35 -1.67 -28.79
CA LEU A 275 6.02 -2.27 -28.87
C LEU A 275 5.95 -3.57 -28.08
N PHE A 276 6.92 -4.47 -28.27
CA PHE A 276 7.00 -5.73 -27.53
C PHE A 276 7.21 -5.49 -26.03
N ALA A 277 8.13 -4.59 -25.66
CA ALA A 277 8.42 -4.25 -24.27
C ALA A 277 7.19 -3.71 -23.54
N PHE A 278 6.36 -2.88 -24.20
CA PHE A 278 5.13 -2.37 -23.62
C PHE A 278 4.09 -3.48 -23.38
N VAL A 279 3.92 -4.39 -24.33
CA VAL A 279 3.04 -5.55 -24.17
C VAL A 279 3.52 -6.44 -23.01
N ILE A 280 4.82 -6.71 -22.94
CA ILE A 280 5.43 -7.48 -21.83
C ILE A 280 5.18 -6.80 -20.49
N LEU A 281 5.38 -5.47 -20.40
CA LEU A 281 5.10 -4.69 -19.19
C LEU A 281 3.64 -4.84 -18.73
N VAL A 282 2.68 -4.76 -19.65
CA VAL A 282 1.25 -4.96 -19.33
C VAL A 282 1.01 -6.39 -18.85
N ILE A 283 1.58 -7.39 -19.52
CA ILE A 283 1.43 -8.79 -19.13
C ILE A 283 1.99 -9.01 -17.72
N LEU A 284 3.24 -8.62 -17.47
CA LEU A 284 3.94 -8.90 -16.21
C LEU A 284 3.34 -8.17 -15.01
N LEU A 285 2.85 -6.94 -15.18
CA LEU A 285 2.37 -6.13 -14.05
C LEU A 285 0.85 -6.14 -13.88
N MET A 286 0.08 -6.31 -14.97
CA MET A 286 -1.38 -6.22 -14.92
C MET A 286 -2.08 -7.58 -15.10
N VAL A 287 -1.50 -8.49 -15.88
CA VAL A 287 -2.14 -9.77 -16.24
C VAL A 287 -1.66 -10.89 -15.33
N LEU A 288 -0.37 -11.22 -15.35
CA LEU A 288 0.23 -12.35 -14.64
C LEU A 288 -0.12 -12.36 -13.14
N PRO A 289 -0.03 -11.24 -12.40
CA PRO A 289 -0.33 -11.24 -10.97
C PRO A 289 -1.80 -11.49 -10.61
N ARG A 290 -2.71 -11.55 -11.58
CA ARG A 290 -4.13 -11.89 -11.36
C ARG A 290 -4.38 -13.40 -11.43
N PHE A 291 -3.41 -14.17 -11.91
CA PHE A 291 -3.49 -15.62 -12.05
C PHE A 291 -2.56 -16.36 -11.09
N SER A 292 -1.99 -15.65 -10.12
CA SER A 292 -1.03 -16.18 -9.15
C SER A 292 -1.36 -15.68 -7.75
N GLU A 293 -1.07 -16.49 -6.73
CA GLU A 293 -1.04 -16.00 -5.35
C GLU A 293 0.07 -14.94 -5.22
N SER A 294 -0.23 -13.86 -4.51
CA SER A 294 0.69 -12.73 -4.37
C SER A 294 0.59 -12.17 -2.96
N LEU A 295 1.74 -11.92 -2.36
CA LEU A 295 1.85 -11.25 -1.06
C LEU A 295 1.57 -9.75 -1.18
N HIS A 296 1.53 -9.23 -2.41
CA HIS A 296 1.34 -7.82 -2.67
C HIS A 296 -0.01 -7.32 -2.09
N PRO A 297 0.01 -6.24 -1.30
CA PRO A 297 -1.20 -5.66 -0.72
C PRO A 297 -2.29 -5.44 -1.79
N GLY A 298 -3.51 -5.96 -1.56
CA GLY A 298 -4.70 -5.75 -2.41
C GLY A 298 -5.07 -6.89 -3.36
N LYS A 299 -4.45 -8.07 -3.26
CA LYS A 299 -4.77 -9.26 -4.08
C LYS A 299 -5.01 -10.51 -3.23
N GLY A 300 -5.83 -11.44 -3.74
CA GLY A 300 -6.03 -12.77 -3.14
C GLY A 300 -6.71 -12.79 -1.76
N GLY A 301 -7.47 -11.75 -1.40
CA GLY A 301 -8.02 -11.61 -0.05
C GLY A 301 -7.04 -11.06 0.99
N ASN A 302 -5.83 -10.67 0.57
CA ASN A 302 -4.93 -9.85 1.38
C ASN A 302 -5.45 -8.40 1.35
N PRO A 303 -5.97 -7.85 2.47
CA PRO A 303 -6.81 -6.63 2.51
C PRO A 303 -6.03 -5.32 2.29
N GLY A 304 -4.97 -5.37 1.48
CA GLY A 304 -4.09 -4.25 1.29
C GLY A 304 -4.78 -3.06 0.64
N PHE A 305 -5.47 -3.24 -0.50
CA PHE A 305 -6.04 -2.14 -1.29
C PHE A 305 -7.13 -2.64 -2.25
N ASN A 306 -8.31 -3.03 -1.76
CA ASN A 306 -9.47 -3.13 -2.64
C ASN A 306 -9.89 -1.72 -3.11
N THR A 307 -10.56 -1.61 -4.26
CA THR A 307 -11.06 -0.33 -4.82
C THR A 307 -11.99 0.42 -3.85
N TYR A 308 -12.53 -0.30 -2.85
CA TYR A 308 -13.35 0.21 -1.76
C TYR A 308 -12.57 0.46 -0.44
N ASP A 309 -11.37 -0.12 -0.26
CA ASP A 309 -10.59 -0.10 1.00
C ASP A 309 -9.61 1.07 1.16
N LEU A 310 -9.44 1.91 0.14
CA LEU A 310 -8.80 3.21 0.38
C LEU A 310 -9.78 4.04 1.20
N ASN A 311 -9.58 4.11 2.51
CA ASN A 311 -10.20 5.10 3.39
C ASN A 311 -10.11 6.50 2.72
N SER A 312 -11.15 7.32 2.88
CA SER A 312 -11.20 8.67 2.30
C SER A 312 -9.95 9.50 2.59
N ALA A 313 -9.33 9.29 3.76
CA ALA A 313 -8.06 9.91 4.14
C ALA A 313 -6.89 9.53 3.23
N LEU A 314 -6.73 8.25 2.88
CA LEU A 314 -5.68 7.81 1.96
C LEU A 314 -5.90 8.37 0.56
N ARG A 315 -7.16 8.40 0.07
CA ARG A 315 -7.49 8.93 -1.26
C ARG A 315 -7.15 10.40 -1.39
N ALA A 316 -7.34 11.18 -0.32
CA ALA A 316 -7.04 12.60 -0.27
C ALA A 316 -5.55 12.91 -0.56
N VAL A 317 -4.66 11.95 -0.33
CA VAL A 317 -3.21 12.10 -0.56
C VAL A 317 -2.76 11.32 -1.80
N PHE A 318 -3.31 10.12 -2.00
CA PHE A 318 -2.92 9.21 -3.06
C PHE A 318 -3.15 9.78 -4.46
N TYR A 319 -4.32 10.37 -4.72
CA TYR A 319 -4.60 10.93 -6.06
C TYR A 319 -3.76 12.18 -6.37
N PRO A 320 -3.60 13.15 -5.45
CA PRO A 320 -2.61 14.20 -5.61
C PRO A 320 -1.19 13.69 -5.87
N ALA A 321 -0.79 12.58 -5.23
CA ALA A 321 0.51 11.97 -5.49
C ALA A 321 0.64 11.46 -6.92
N ILE A 322 -0.37 10.71 -7.43
CA ILE A 322 -0.38 10.26 -8.83
C ILE A 322 -0.22 11.44 -9.78
N VAL A 323 -1.03 12.49 -9.61
CA VAL A 323 -0.98 13.67 -10.49
C VAL A 323 0.36 14.39 -10.37
N GLY A 324 0.86 14.62 -9.15
CA GLY A 324 2.13 15.30 -8.90
C GLY A 324 3.31 14.57 -9.54
N TRP A 325 3.40 13.25 -9.36
CA TRP A 325 4.46 12.44 -9.95
C TRP A 325 4.35 12.35 -11.48
N MET A 326 3.14 12.24 -12.04
CA MET A 326 2.94 12.26 -13.49
C MET A 326 3.35 13.61 -14.10
N LEU A 327 2.99 14.73 -13.47
CA LEU A 327 3.41 16.07 -13.93
C LEU A 327 4.94 16.21 -13.88
N LEU A 328 5.59 15.73 -12.81
CA LEU A 328 7.04 15.70 -12.72
C LEU A 328 7.65 14.84 -13.83
N GLY A 329 7.12 13.63 -14.06
CA GLY A 329 7.58 12.72 -15.11
C GLY A 329 7.43 13.32 -16.51
N ILE A 330 6.29 13.95 -16.81
CA ILE A 330 6.08 14.69 -18.07
C ILE A 330 7.08 15.83 -18.19
N TRP A 331 7.35 16.57 -17.11
CA TRP A 331 8.33 17.64 -17.15
C TRP A 331 9.74 17.13 -17.45
N MET A 332 10.18 16.08 -16.76
CA MET A 332 11.46 15.42 -17.01
C MET A 332 11.54 14.92 -18.46
N TYR A 333 10.47 14.31 -18.97
CA TYR A 333 10.36 13.88 -20.37
C TYR A 333 10.51 15.05 -21.35
N LEU A 334 9.81 16.16 -21.14
CA LEU A 334 9.88 17.33 -22.02
C LEU A 334 11.25 18.00 -22.00
N VAL A 335 11.93 18.02 -20.84
CA VAL A 335 13.31 18.50 -20.74
C VAL A 335 14.25 17.58 -21.52
N THR A 336 14.14 16.27 -21.30
CA THR A 336 14.95 15.26 -22.00
C THR A 336 14.75 15.32 -23.51
N LEU A 337 13.50 15.42 -23.97
CA LEU A 337 13.17 15.58 -25.39
C LEU A 337 13.76 16.87 -25.97
N ARG A 338 13.67 17.99 -25.25
CA ARG A 338 14.30 19.24 -25.69
C ARG A 338 15.81 19.08 -25.81
N MET A 339 16.47 18.46 -24.83
CA MET A 339 17.91 18.21 -24.87
C MET A 339 18.29 17.38 -26.10
N LYS A 340 17.58 16.29 -26.39
CA LYS A 340 17.83 15.47 -27.58
C LYS A 340 17.66 16.27 -28.87
N ARG A 341 16.63 17.11 -28.96
CA ARG A 341 16.41 17.98 -30.13
C ARG A 341 17.53 18.99 -30.34
N VAL A 342 18.01 19.61 -29.26
CA VAL A 342 19.13 20.57 -29.33
C VAL A 342 20.42 19.85 -29.72
N ASN A 343 20.73 18.69 -29.13
CA ASN A 343 21.92 17.92 -29.50
C ASN A 343 21.89 17.51 -30.98
N ARG A 344 20.74 17.05 -31.49
CA ARG A 344 20.59 16.74 -32.91
C ARG A 344 20.80 17.95 -33.81
N GLN A 345 20.32 19.12 -33.40
CA GLN A 345 20.56 20.36 -34.15
C GLN A 345 22.05 20.71 -34.18
N ILE A 346 22.75 20.54 -33.06
CA ILE A 346 24.20 20.78 -32.96
C ILE A 346 24.99 19.81 -33.83
N GLU A 347 24.65 18.52 -33.85
CA GLU A 347 25.28 17.51 -34.72
C GLU A 347 25.11 17.80 -36.22
N LEU A 348 24.06 18.53 -36.58
CA LEU A 348 23.78 18.92 -37.96
C LEU A 348 24.38 20.29 -38.33
N LEU A 349 25.02 21.00 -37.39
CA LEU A 349 25.75 22.23 -37.71
C LEU A 349 27.05 21.90 -38.46
N PRO A 350 27.41 22.69 -39.48
CA PRO A 350 28.55 22.45 -40.35
C PRO A 350 29.91 22.67 -39.68
#